data_AF-A9NY00-F1
#
_entry.id   AF-A9NY00-F1
#
_cell.length_a   1.000
_cell.length_b   1.000
_cell.length_c   1.000
_cell.angle_alpha   90.00
_cell.angle_beta   90.00
_cell.angle_gamma   90.00
#
_symmetry.space_group_name_H-M   'P 1'
#
loop_
_entity.id
_entity.type
_entity.pdbx_description
1 polymer ?
#
loop_
_entity_poly.entity_id
_entity_poly.type
_entity_poly.pdbx_seq_one_letter_code
_entity_poly.pdbx_strand_id
1 'polypeptide(L)'
;MAIGSPGHYSQYLSSEKNKKENRDFDLATFMNGVIREKLKVIPSKKIWNDQSNLVFLELESDFMKSAVDQVDELLSRGESVTIYNGQVDLICATIGTEAWVQKLKWQGLKEFNSIGRTPLYCDGSETKGFVKSYKNLRFFWVLGAGHFVPADQPCVALKMLDLVINSTSFNR
;
A
#
# COMPACT_ATOMS: atom_id res chain seq x y z
N MET A 1 12.54 -6.74 10.64
CA MET A 1 13.76 -6.04 10.15
C MET A 1 13.34 -5.27 8.91
N ALA A 2 13.34 -3.94 8.79
CA ALA A 2 13.59 -2.81 9.68
C ALA A 2 12.56 -1.71 9.29
N ILE A 3 12.08 -0.93 10.26
CA ILE A 3 11.01 0.08 10.07
C ILE A 3 11.61 1.49 10.24
N GLY A 4 11.50 2.32 9.20
CA GLY A 4 11.74 3.77 9.27
C GLY A 4 10.42 4.52 9.44
N SER A 5 10.39 5.49 10.33
CA SER A 5 9.27 6.44 10.54
C SER A 5 9.30 7.59 9.52
N PRO A 6 8.16 8.24 9.25
CA PRO A 6 8.12 9.69 9.50
C PRO A 6 6.85 10.17 10.21
N GLY A 7 7.06 11.19 11.04
CA GLY A 7 6.13 11.70 12.03
C GLY A 7 4.84 12.28 11.47
N HIS A 8 3.77 12.09 12.24
CA HIS A 8 2.82 13.16 12.62
C HIS A 8 1.85 12.72 13.75
N TYR A 9 2.16 11.67 14.51
CA TYR A 9 1.50 11.34 15.79
C TYR A 9 2.05 12.15 16.98
N SER A 10 2.45 13.41 16.71
CA SER A 10 3.41 14.18 17.54
C SER A 10 2.82 14.93 18.74
N GLN A 11 1.52 14.89 19.02
CA GLN A 11 0.94 15.75 20.07
C GLN A 11 0.32 15.02 21.27
N TYR A 12 0.16 13.70 21.25
CA TYR A 12 -0.36 12.95 22.42
C TYR A 12 0.73 12.38 23.35
N LEU A 13 2.00 12.39 22.91
CA LEU A 13 3.13 11.83 23.66
C LEU A 13 3.97 12.87 24.43
N SER A 14 3.59 14.15 24.41
CA SER A 14 4.36 15.21 25.08
C SER A 14 4.05 15.38 26.57
N SER A 15 3.00 14.75 27.12
CA SER A 15 2.64 14.90 28.53
C SER A 15 3.26 13.87 29.49
N GLU A 16 3.97 12.85 28.97
CA GLU A 16 4.58 11.78 29.78
C GLU A 16 6.12 11.71 29.62
N LYS A 17 6.75 12.78 29.13
CA LYS A 17 8.21 12.87 28.94
C LYS A 17 8.98 13.15 30.24
N ASN A 18 8.72 12.37 31.28
CA ASN A 18 9.59 12.28 32.45
C ASN A 18 9.39 10.95 33.18
N LYS A 19 9.78 9.84 32.53
CA LYS A 19 10.42 8.67 33.16
C LYS A 19 10.64 7.53 32.16
N LYS A 20 11.92 7.13 32.04
CA LYS A 20 12.46 5.82 31.65
C LYS A 20 12.45 5.40 30.17
N GLU A 21 13.70 5.27 29.69
CA GLU A 21 14.25 4.16 28.91
C GLU A 21 13.73 3.93 27.48
N ASN A 22 14.68 4.00 26.55
CA ASN A 22 14.68 3.38 25.22
C ASN A 22 14.15 1.94 25.29
N ARG A 23 12.84 1.77 25.15
CA ARG A 23 12.23 0.47 24.82
C ARG A 23 11.83 0.58 23.37
N ASP A 24 12.51 -0.16 22.50
CA ASP A 24 12.00 -0.45 21.16
C ASP A 24 10.53 -0.86 21.31
N PHE A 25 9.66 -0.18 20.58
CA PHE A 25 8.24 -0.47 20.62
C PHE A 25 8.02 -1.86 20.03
N ASP A 26 7.79 -2.85 20.90
CA ASP A 26 7.39 -4.18 20.49
C ASP A 26 5.89 -4.23 20.27
N LEU A 27 5.48 -4.24 18.99
CA LEU A 27 4.08 -4.32 18.59
C LEU A 27 3.41 -5.58 19.15
N ALA A 28 4.13 -6.71 19.26
CA ALA A 28 3.55 -7.94 19.78
C ALA A 28 3.20 -7.82 21.26
N THR A 29 4.10 -7.28 22.08
CA THR A 29 3.83 -6.96 23.50
C THR A 29 2.70 -5.96 23.63
N PHE A 30 2.69 -4.90 22.81
CA PHE A 30 1.64 -3.88 22.85
C PHE A 30 0.25 -4.46 22.53
N MET A 31 0.14 -5.24 21.46
CA MET A 31 -1.12 -5.86 21.01
C MET A 31 -1.63 -6.92 21.99
N ASN A 32 -0.73 -7.74 22.54
CA ASN A 32 -1.11 -8.80 23.48
C ASN A 32 -1.31 -8.33 24.92
N GLY A 33 -0.83 -7.13 25.28
CA GLY A 33 -1.05 -6.50 26.58
C GLY A 33 -2.25 -5.54 26.56
N VAL A 34 -1.95 -4.24 26.65
CA VAL A 34 -2.96 -3.18 26.88
C VAL A 34 -4.08 -3.19 25.83
N ILE A 35 -3.76 -3.47 24.56
CA ILE A 35 -4.78 -3.47 23.50
C ILE A 35 -5.77 -4.63 23.67
N ARG A 36 -5.31 -5.83 24.00
CA ARG A 36 -6.20 -6.96 24.29
C ARG A 36 -7.18 -6.63 25.41
N GLU A 37 -6.68 -6.09 26.52
CA GLU A 37 -7.50 -5.74 27.69
C GLU A 37 -8.55 -4.67 27.35
N LYS A 38 -8.19 -3.72 26.49
CA LYS A 38 -9.10 -2.67 26.02
C LYS A 38 -10.16 -3.19 25.05
N LEU A 39 -9.77 -4.05 24.09
CA LEU A 39 -10.69 -4.54 23.07
C LEU A 39 -11.72 -5.53 23.62
N LYS A 40 -11.37 -6.34 24.64
CA LYS A 40 -12.24 -7.30 25.34
C LYS A 40 -12.93 -8.38 24.48
N VAL A 41 -12.84 -8.31 23.16
CA VAL A 41 -13.43 -9.27 22.20
C VAL A 41 -12.47 -10.40 21.81
N ILE A 42 -11.19 -10.29 22.17
CA ILE A 42 -10.17 -11.27 21.79
C ILE A 42 -10.24 -12.48 22.73
N PRO A 43 -10.50 -13.70 22.22
CA PRO A 43 -10.54 -14.90 23.06
C PRO A 43 -9.24 -15.11 23.83
N SER A 44 -9.34 -15.57 25.07
CA SER A 44 -8.20 -15.76 25.98
C SER A 44 -7.10 -16.68 25.42
N LYS A 45 -7.49 -17.69 24.62
CA LYS A 45 -6.56 -18.66 24.02
C LYS A 45 -5.90 -18.18 22.72
N LYS A 46 -6.32 -17.06 22.15
CA LYS A 46 -5.73 -16.52 20.91
C LYS A 46 -4.66 -15.53 21.28
N ILE A 47 -3.50 -15.58 20.63
CA ILE A 47 -2.40 -14.62 20.77
C ILE A 47 -2.28 -13.89 19.43
N TRP A 48 -2.10 -12.57 19.47
CA TRP A 48 -1.87 -11.79 18.27
C TRP A 48 -0.44 -12.00 17.78
N ASN A 49 -0.29 -12.21 16.47
CA ASN A 49 0.96 -12.17 15.72
C ASN A 49 0.72 -11.33 14.45
N ASP A 50 1.78 -10.84 13.83
CA ASP A 50 1.75 -10.07 12.58
C ASP A 50 1.33 -10.93 11.38
N GLN A 51 1.79 -12.18 11.33
CA GLN A 51 1.48 -13.16 10.29
C GLN A 51 1.16 -14.55 10.87
N SER A 52 0.54 -15.41 10.06
CA SER A 52 0.20 -16.79 10.44
C SER A 52 0.82 -17.79 9.46
N ASN A 53 1.85 -18.51 9.93
CA ASN A 53 2.52 -19.55 9.13
C ASN A 53 1.57 -20.66 8.69
N LEU A 54 0.61 -21.03 9.54
CA LEU A 54 -0.37 -22.06 9.17
C LEU A 54 -1.21 -21.61 7.98
N VAL A 55 -1.71 -20.37 7.99
CA VAL A 55 -2.50 -19.85 6.86
C VAL A 55 -1.65 -19.74 5.61
N PHE A 56 -0.38 -19.32 5.73
CA PHE A 56 0.55 -19.27 4.61
C PHE A 56 0.75 -20.65 3.95
N LEU A 57 1.00 -21.70 4.76
CA LEU A 57 1.20 -23.05 4.27
C LEU A 57 -0.06 -23.64 3.62
N GLU A 58 -1.23 -23.42 4.21
CA GLU A 58 -2.50 -23.92 3.65
C GLU A 58 -2.86 -23.28 2.29
N LEU A 59 -2.37 -22.06 2.03
CA LEU A 59 -2.59 -21.33 0.78
C LEU A 59 -1.41 -21.42 -0.20
N GLU A 60 -0.38 -22.23 0.09
CA GLU A 60 0.82 -22.35 -0.75
C GLU A 60 0.48 -22.73 -2.21
N SER A 61 -0.51 -23.60 -2.39
CA SER A 61 -0.94 -24.05 -3.72
C SER A 61 -1.58 -22.95 -4.59
N ASP A 62 -2.04 -21.87 -3.97
CA ASP A 62 -2.61 -20.70 -4.66
C ASP A 62 -1.56 -19.61 -4.93
N PHE A 63 -0.41 -19.66 -4.25
CA PHE A 63 0.56 -18.56 -4.20
C PHE A 63 1.06 -18.10 -5.58
N MET A 64 1.29 -19.03 -6.50
CA MET A 64 1.84 -18.75 -7.83
C MET A 64 0.76 -18.69 -8.94
N LYS A 65 -0.53 -18.77 -8.59
CA LYS A 65 -1.61 -18.65 -9.59
C LYS A 65 -1.77 -17.18 -9.99
N SER A 66 -1.86 -16.94 -11.29
CA SER A 66 -2.04 -15.59 -11.83
C SER A 66 -3.41 -15.01 -11.45
N ALA A 67 -3.43 -13.72 -11.10
CA ALA A 67 -4.64 -12.93 -10.88
C ALA A 67 -4.92 -11.92 -12.02
N VAL A 68 -4.15 -11.98 -13.11
CA VAL A 68 -4.22 -10.99 -14.21
C VAL A 68 -5.57 -11.01 -14.91
N ASP A 69 -6.15 -12.19 -15.15
CA ASP A 69 -7.45 -12.32 -15.84
C ASP A 69 -8.59 -11.73 -14.99
N GLN A 70 -8.50 -11.78 -13.66
CA GLN A 70 -9.46 -11.15 -12.75
C GLN A 70 -9.37 -9.61 -12.83
N VAL A 71 -8.16 -9.06 -12.97
CA VAL A 71 -7.98 -7.61 -13.19
C VAL A 71 -8.58 -7.18 -14.53
N ASP A 72 -8.38 -7.97 -15.59
CA ASP A 72 -9.01 -7.75 -16.88
C ASP A 72 -10.54 -7.76 -16.80
N GLU A 73 -11.10 -8.71 -16.04
CA GLU A 73 -12.55 -8.81 -15.84
C GLU A 73 -13.11 -7.57 -15.15
N LEU A 74 -12.48 -7.12 -14.06
CA LEU A 74 -12.89 -5.90 -13.35
C LEU A 74 -12.85 -4.68 -14.28
N LEU A 75 -11.76 -4.51 -15.01
CA LEU A 75 -11.62 -3.40 -15.95
C LEU A 75 -12.65 -3.43 -17.07
N SER A 76 -13.00 -4.64 -17.56
CA SER A 76 -13.99 -4.84 -18.62
C SER A 76 -15.42 -4.56 -18.15
N ARG A 77 -15.71 -4.75 -16.86
CA ARG A 77 -16.99 -4.40 -16.22
C ARG A 77 -17.12 -2.89 -15.92
N GLY A 78 -16.07 -2.11 -16.17
CA GLY A 78 -16.04 -0.68 -15.87
C GLY A 78 -15.66 -0.36 -14.42
N GLU A 79 -15.23 -1.36 -13.63
CA GLU A 79 -14.80 -1.16 -12.25
C GLU A 79 -13.46 -0.41 -12.21
N SER A 80 -13.32 0.48 -11.22
CA SER A 80 -12.08 1.24 -11.04
C SER A 80 -11.00 0.37 -10.39
N VAL A 81 -9.88 0.18 -11.10
CA VAL A 81 -8.71 -0.55 -10.61
C VAL A 81 -7.55 0.42 -10.43
N THR A 82 -6.97 0.41 -9.23
CA THR A 82 -5.74 1.13 -8.93
C THR A 82 -4.65 0.14 -8.53
N ILE A 83 -3.51 0.26 -9.20
CA ILE A 83 -2.29 -0.48 -8.92
C ILE A 83 -1.28 0.52 -8.36
N TYR A 84 -0.50 0.14 -7.36
CA TYR A 84 0.58 0.98 -6.84
C TYR A 84 1.78 0.12 -6.43
N ASN A 85 2.99 0.63 -6.68
CA ASN A 85 4.23 0.01 -6.24
C ASN A 85 5.23 1.03 -5.72
N GLY A 86 5.98 0.64 -4.69
CA GLY A 86 7.20 1.31 -4.28
C GLY A 86 8.36 0.96 -5.21
N GLN A 87 9.09 1.99 -5.63
CA GLN A 87 10.22 1.87 -6.56
C GLN A 87 11.28 0.85 -6.11
N VAL A 88 11.53 0.76 -4.81
CA VAL A 88 12.62 -0.06 -4.24
C VAL A 88 12.11 -1.34 -3.56
N ASP A 89 10.88 -1.76 -3.83
CA ASP A 89 10.38 -3.07 -3.40
C ASP A 89 11.06 -4.19 -4.22
N LEU A 90 11.64 -5.17 -3.53
CA LEU A 90 12.27 -6.33 -4.13
C LEU A 90 11.28 -7.50 -4.33
N ILE A 91 10.33 -7.67 -3.40
CA ILE A 91 9.42 -8.82 -3.40
C ILE A 91 8.36 -8.62 -4.48
N CYS A 92 7.74 -7.44 -4.52
CA CYS A 92 6.79 -7.05 -5.55
C CYS A 92 7.41 -5.95 -6.43
N ALA A 93 8.45 -6.31 -7.18
CA ALA A 93 9.25 -5.37 -7.95
C ALA A 93 8.40 -4.58 -8.97
N THR A 94 8.64 -3.26 -9.03
CA THR A 94 7.89 -2.36 -9.93
C THR A 94 7.95 -2.80 -11.39
N ILE A 95 9.11 -3.25 -11.86
CA ILE A 95 9.28 -3.79 -13.22
C ILE A 95 8.43 -5.06 -13.46
N GLY A 96 8.29 -5.92 -12.45
CA GLY A 96 7.43 -7.10 -12.52
C GLY A 96 5.96 -6.69 -12.61
N THR A 97 5.55 -5.67 -11.86
CA THR A 97 4.20 -5.11 -11.96
C THR A 97 3.94 -4.51 -13.34
N GLU A 98 4.83 -3.67 -13.85
CA GLU A 98 4.73 -3.13 -15.20
C GLU A 98 4.58 -4.25 -16.23
N ALA A 99 5.40 -5.30 -16.13
CA ALA A 99 5.38 -6.41 -17.08
C ALA A 99 4.04 -7.16 -17.13
N TRP A 100 3.35 -7.36 -16.01
CA TRP A 100 2.03 -8.01 -16.05
C TRP A 100 0.92 -7.04 -16.46
N VAL A 101 1.02 -5.75 -16.12
CA VAL A 101 0.07 -4.72 -16.61
C VAL A 101 0.10 -4.65 -18.15
N GLN A 102 1.27 -4.83 -18.76
CA GLN A 102 1.39 -4.91 -20.23
C GLN A 102 0.74 -6.15 -20.85
N LYS A 103 0.36 -7.15 -20.05
CA LYS A 103 -0.31 -8.37 -20.51
C LYS A 103 -1.84 -8.33 -20.40
N LEU A 104 -2.39 -7.23 -19.87
CA LEU A 104 -3.83 -7.04 -19.80
C LEU A 104 -4.45 -7.10 -21.20
N LYS A 105 -5.61 -7.72 -21.32
CA LYS A 105 -6.44 -7.78 -22.52
C LYS A 105 -7.48 -6.66 -22.57
N TRP A 106 -7.58 -5.87 -21.50
CA TRP A 106 -8.46 -4.72 -21.40
C TRP A 106 -8.33 -3.77 -22.60
N GLN A 107 -9.48 -3.41 -23.18
CA GLN A 107 -9.56 -2.63 -24.42
C GLN A 107 -8.79 -1.29 -24.35
N GLY A 108 -8.71 -0.67 -23.18
CA GLY A 108 -8.01 0.60 -22.98
C GLY A 108 -6.49 0.50 -22.82
N LEU A 109 -5.90 -0.70 -22.86
CA LEU A 109 -4.46 -0.87 -22.60
C LEU A 109 -3.60 -0.09 -23.60
N LYS A 110 -4.00 -0.04 -24.88
CA LYS A 110 -3.23 0.67 -25.93
C LYS A 110 -3.12 2.16 -25.62
N GLU A 111 -4.23 2.80 -25.28
CA GLU A 111 -4.27 4.22 -24.92
C GLU A 111 -3.57 4.46 -23.59
N PHE A 112 -3.81 3.61 -22.59
CA PHE A 112 -3.09 3.65 -21.31
C PHE A 112 -1.59 3.60 -21.53
N ASN A 113 -1.09 2.78 -22.46
CA ASN A 113 0.32 2.70 -22.80
C ASN A 113 0.87 3.95 -23.48
N SER A 114 0.07 4.57 -24.36
CA SER A 114 0.45 5.80 -25.08
C SER A 114 0.54 7.05 -24.19
N ILE A 115 -0.16 7.06 -23.04
CA ILE A 115 -0.20 8.21 -22.13
C ILE A 115 1.11 8.32 -21.35
N GLY A 116 1.57 9.54 -21.10
CA GLY A 116 2.72 9.81 -20.24
C GLY A 116 2.41 9.61 -18.75
N ARG A 117 3.44 9.67 -17.91
CA ARG A 117 3.28 9.71 -16.46
C ARG A 117 3.11 11.15 -15.99
N THR A 118 2.17 11.38 -15.08
CA THR A 118 2.04 12.66 -14.37
C THR A 118 2.84 12.60 -13.06
N PRO A 119 3.76 13.54 -12.81
CA PRO A 119 4.51 13.56 -11.56
C PRO A 119 3.61 13.91 -10.37
N LEU A 120 3.89 13.28 -9.23
CA LEU A 120 3.28 13.55 -7.94
C LEU A 120 4.30 14.23 -7.04
N TYR A 121 3.84 15.29 -6.38
CA TYR A 121 4.63 16.11 -5.48
C TYR A 121 4.04 16.07 -4.07
N CYS A 122 4.94 16.17 -3.10
CA CYS A 122 4.66 16.32 -1.68
C CYS A 122 5.53 17.46 -1.16
N ASP A 123 4.89 18.62 -0.98
CA ASP A 123 5.48 19.90 -0.62
C ASP A 123 6.65 20.34 -1.52
N GLY A 124 6.46 21.45 -2.25
CA GLY A 124 7.45 21.96 -3.21
C GLY A 124 7.42 21.26 -4.56
N SER A 125 8.58 21.20 -5.24
CA SER A 125 8.70 20.80 -6.65
C SER A 125 9.41 19.46 -6.88
N GLU A 126 9.83 18.77 -5.82
CA GLU A 126 10.49 17.47 -5.95
C GLU A 126 9.47 16.37 -6.26
N THR A 127 9.73 15.61 -7.32
CA THR A 127 8.87 14.48 -7.69
C THR A 127 9.06 13.35 -6.69
N LYS A 128 7.97 12.94 -6.02
CA LYS A 128 7.94 11.81 -5.07
C LYS A 128 7.22 10.58 -5.62
N GLY A 129 6.61 10.69 -6.79
CA GLY A 129 5.96 9.58 -7.44
C GLY A 129 5.46 9.96 -8.83
N PHE A 130 4.86 9.01 -9.49
CA PHE A 130 4.20 9.19 -10.77
C PHE A 130 2.85 8.48 -10.74
N VAL A 131 1.88 9.04 -11.43
CA VAL A 131 0.61 8.37 -11.74
C VAL A 131 0.43 8.29 -13.25
N LYS A 132 0.01 7.14 -13.72
CA LYS A 132 -0.51 6.93 -15.07
C LYS A 132 -1.99 6.57 -14.96
N SER A 133 -2.86 7.25 -15.69
CA SER A 133 -4.30 7.06 -15.58
C SER A 133 -4.95 7.08 -16.96
N TYR A 134 -5.79 6.09 -17.23
CA TYR A 134 -6.67 6.09 -18.40
C TYR A 134 -7.96 5.37 -18.04
N LYS A 135 -9.11 6.01 -18.30
CA LYS A 135 -10.43 5.50 -17.91
C LYS A 135 -10.42 4.99 -16.46
N ASN A 136 -10.74 3.71 -16.26
CA ASN A 136 -10.87 3.04 -14.97
C ASN A 136 -9.60 2.30 -14.52
N LEU A 137 -8.45 2.50 -15.18
CA LEU A 137 -7.15 1.98 -14.73
C LEU A 137 -6.20 3.10 -14.29
N ARG A 138 -5.63 2.96 -13.08
CA ARG A 138 -4.57 3.82 -12.56
C ARG A 138 -3.37 3.01 -12.11
N PHE A 139 -2.17 3.52 -12.36
CA PHE A 139 -0.94 2.96 -11.84
C PHE A 139 -0.07 4.04 -11.21
N PHE A 140 0.21 3.89 -9.92
CA PHE A 140 1.13 4.69 -9.14
C PHE A 140 2.51 4.04 -9.02
N TRP A 141 3.54 4.80 -9.35
CA TRP A 141 4.94 4.47 -9.09
C TRP A 141 5.45 5.43 -8.02
N VAL A 142 5.71 4.95 -6.82
CA VAL A 142 6.12 5.79 -5.68
C VAL A 142 7.64 5.75 -5.49
N LEU A 143 8.29 6.90 -5.63
CA LEU A 143 9.75 7.00 -5.60
C LEU A 143 10.27 6.92 -4.16
N GLY A 144 11.39 6.22 -3.96
CA GLY A 144 12.00 6.05 -2.63
C GLY A 144 11.17 5.23 -1.64
N ALA A 145 10.09 4.57 -2.08
CA ALA A 145 9.30 3.65 -1.25
C ALA A 145 9.62 2.19 -1.58
N GLY A 146 9.61 1.34 -0.56
CA GLY A 146 9.67 -0.11 -0.67
C GLY A 146 8.28 -0.75 -0.60
N HIS A 147 8.20 -1.93 0.00
CA HIS A 147 6.98 -2.73 0.08
C HIS A 147 5.83 -2.02 0.81
N PHE A 148 6.15 -1.28 1.87
CA PHE A 148 5.18 -0.55 2.67
C PHE A 148 5.16 0.93 2.30
N VAL A 149 4.62 1.22 1.11
CA VAL A 149 4.52 2.59 0.56
C VAL A 149 4.04 3.64 1.57
N PRO A 150 2.99 3.43 2.38
CA PRO A 150 2.57 4.44 3.36
C PRO A 150 3.57 4.68 4.50
N ALA A 151 4.40 3.70 4.84
CA ALA A 151 5.45 3.88 5.84
C ALA A 151 6.62 4.70 5.28
N ASP A 152 7.04 4.42 4.04
CA ASP A 152 8.20 5.07 3.43
C ASP A 152 7.88 6.45 2.84
N GLN A 153 6.69 6.61 2.25
CA GLN A 153 6.23 7.83 1.56
C GLN A 153 4.78 8.19 1.97
N PRO A 154 4.54 8.56 3.24
CA PRO A 154 3.20 8.79 3.79
C PRO A 154 2.42 9.89 3.07
N CYS A 155 3.09 10.99 2.68
CA CYS A 155 2.42 12.06 1.96
C CYS A 155 1.91 11.60 0.57
N VAL A 156 2.72 10.86 -0.18
CA VAL A 156 2.30 10.34 -1.51
C VAL A 156 1.19 9.32 -1.34
N ALA A 157 1.28 8.46 -0.31
CA ALA A 157 0.26 7.48 0.01
C ALA A 157 -1.10 8.15 0.33
N LEU A 158 -1.11 9.23 1.11
CA LEU A 158 -2.32 9.98 1.41
C LEU A 158 -2.91 10.61 0.14
N LYS A 159 -2.08 11.25 -0.68
CA LYS A 159 -2.52 11.83 -1.95
C LYS A 159 -3.05 10.79 -2.94
N MET A 160 -2.42 9.61 -2.97
CA MET A 160 -2.90 8.46 -3.75
C MET A 160 -4.28 8.02 -3.25
N LEU A 161 -4.48 7.91 -1.93
CA LEU A 161 -5.75 7.55 -1.33
C LEU A 161 -6.85 8.56 -1.69
N ASP A 162 -6.56 9.87 -1.59
CA ASP A 162 -7.48 10.93 -2.00
C ASP A 162 -7.84 10.81 -3.47
N LEU A 163 -6.85 10.52 -4.33
CA LEU A 163 -7.07 10.31 -5.75
C LEU A 163 -7.96 9.09 -5.98
N VAL A 164 -7.80 7.99 -5.25
CA VAL A 164 -8.61 6.78 -5.40
C VAL A 164 -10.05 7.02 -4.97
N ILE A 165 -10.27 7.59 -3.79
CA ILE A 165 -11.61 7.75 -3.20
C ILE A 165 -12.42 8.83 -3.93
N ASN A 166 -11.79 9.95 -4.29
CA ASN A 166 -12.48 11.07 -4.93
C ASN A 166 -12.54 10.95 -6.47
N SER A 167 -12.23 9.76 -7.01
CA SER A 167 -12.20 9.50 -8.47
C SER A 167 -13.54 9.59 -9.20
N THR A 168 -14.64 9.87 -8.51
CA THR A 168 -15.97 10.03 -9.12
C THR A 168 -16.09 11.23 -10.07
N SER A 169 -15.04 12.02 -10.29
CA SER A 169 -15.11 13.23 -11.12
C SER A 169 -13.83 13.56 -11.91
N PHE A 170 -13.33 12.61 -12.72
CA PHE A 170 -12.45 12.93 -13.85
C PHE A 170 -13.10 12.54 -15.19
N ASN A 171 -14.31 13.05 -15.42
CA ASN A 171 -14.77 13.32 -16.78
C ASN A 171 -14.06 14.59 -17.26
N ARG A 172 -12.98 14.44 -18.01
CA ARG A 172 -12.51 15.43 -18.99
C ARG A 172 -12.12 14.69 -20.26
#